data_AF-A0A285T4C3-F1
#
_entry.id   AF-A0A285T4C3-F1
#
_cell.length_a   1.000
_cell.length_b   1.000
_cell.length_c   1.000
_cell.angle_alpha   90.00
_cell.angle_beta   90.00
_cell.angle_gamma   90.00
#
_symmetry.space_group_name_H-M   'P 1'
#
loop_
_entity.id
_entity.type
_entity.pdbx_description
1 polymer ?
#
loop_
_entity_poly.entity_id
_entity_poly.type
_entity_poly.pdbx_seq_one_letter_code
_entity_poly.pdbx_strand_id
1 'polypeptide(L)'
;MGKKVVAGSNEVKFRNYFEGKFGQNILGGKRNYQSDDKLVSISVDNSIQIGNKEILIEIDSGNMAKLLVGQYVLLNQLYNRNHDGIFLIIHYYKDQDGNEYNPKRTEYNLSFVNETIYENNALTFKVFNQSSFEKLCEQCHSLQDFINHLFS
;
A
#
# COMPACT_ATOMS: atom_id res chain seq x y z
N MET A 1 -8.31 20.05 14.75
CA MET A 1 -6.85 20.13 14.51
C MET A 1 -6.10 18.78 14.54
N GLY A 2 -6.75 17.60 14.71
CA GLY A 2 -6.04 16.37 15.10
C GLY A 2 -5.77 15.26 14.05
N LYS A 3 -6.38 15.25 12.85
CA LYS A 3 -6.21 14.11 11.91
C LYS A 3 -5.01 14.22 10.97
N LYS A 4 -4.70 15.43 10.49
CA LYS A 4 -3.63 15.66 9.49
C LYS A 4 -2.23 15.45 10.08
N VAL A 5 -2.06 15.78 11.37
CA VAL A 5 -0.79 15.57 12.10
C VAL A 5 -0.51 14.09 12.33
N VAL A 6 -1.54 13.29 12.62
CA VAL A 6 -1.39 11.84 12.86
C VAL A 6 -1.05 11.09 11.57
N ALA A 7 -1.72 11.37 10.46
CA ALA A 7 -1.42 10.75 9.16
C ALA A 7 0.04 10.98 8.75
N GLY A 8 0.49 12.24 8.73
CA GLY A 8 1.89 12.56 8.42
C GLY A 8 2.88 11.94 9.41
N SER A 9 2.50 11.76 10.69
CA SER A 9 3.37 11.09 11.67
C SER A 9 3.53 9.59 11.39
N ASN A 10 2.50 8.91 10.86
CA ASN A 10 2.55 7.48 10.58
C ASN A 10 3.32 7.19 9.28
N GLU A 11 3.17 8.03 8.25
CA GLU A 11 4.02 7.96 7.05
C GLU A 11 5.51 8.12 7.41
N VAL A 12 5.82 9.06 8.32
CA VAL A 12 7.20 9.24 8.82
C VAL A 12 7.68 8.01 9.61
N LYS A 13 6.84 7.43 10.47
CA LYS A 13 7.18 6.19 11.20
C LYS A 13 7.46 5.04 10.24
N PHE A 14 6.59 4.85 9.25
CA PHE A 14 6.77 3.84 8.20
C PHE A 14 8.11 4.04 7.49
N ARG A 15 8.38 5.24 6.99
CA ARG A 15 9.62 5.55 6.28
C ARG A 15 10.84 5.27 7.15
N ASN A 16 10.86 5.80 8.38
CA ASN A 16 12.00 5.61 9.30
C ASN A 16 12.24 4.13 9.61
N TYR A 17 11.17 3.36 9.84
CA TYR A 17 11.28 1.92 10.06
C TYR A 17 11.82 1.21 8.83
N PHE A 18 11.19 1.42 7.67
CA PHE A 18 11.50 0.70 6.44
C PHE A 18 12.92 1.01 5.94
N GLU A 19 13.32 2.29 5.94
CA GLU A 19 14.67 2.70 5.55
C GLU A 19 15.73 2.34 6.59
N GLY A 20 15.36 2.28 7.88
CA GLY A 20 16.22 1.73 8.92
C GLY A 20 16.49 0.24 8.73
N LYS A 21 15.50 -0.52 8.24
CA LYS A 21 15.60 -1.96 8.03
C LYS A 21 16.29 -2.34 6.73
N PHE A 22 15.97 -1.67 5.63
CA PHE A 22 16.38 -2.08 4.27
C PHE A 22 17.35 -1.11 3.58
N GLY A 23 17.67 0.01 4.22
CA GLY A 23 18.61 1.02 3.71
C GLY A 23 17.94 2.34 3.34
N GLN A 24 18.74 3.40 3.29
CA GLN A 24 18.27 4.76 3.01
C GLN A 24 17.96 4.96 1.52
N ASN A 25 16.99 5.83 1.20
CA ASN A 25 16.61 6.23 -0.16
C ASN A 25 16.07 5.09 -1.04
N ILE A 26 15.56 4.01 -0.43
CA ILE A 26 14.91 2.91 -1.15
C ILE A 26 13.46 3.23 -1.54
N LEU A 27 12.84 4.19 -0.83
CA LEU A 27 11.48 4.66 -1.12
C LEU A 27 11.55 5.80 -2.14
N GLY A 28 10.82 5.66 -3.24
CA GLY A 28 10.69 6.67 -4.29
C GLY A 28 9.77 7.83 -3.93
N GLY A 29 9.16 7.80 -2.75
CA GLY A 29 8.16 8.79 -2.34
C GLY A 29 6.85 8.66 -3.11
N LYS A 30 6.02 9.70 -2.96
CA LYS A 30 4.67 9.77 -3.52
C LYS A 30 4.67 9.59 -5.03
N ARG A 31 3.82 8.70 -5.53
CA ARG A 31 3.64 8.46 -6.97
C ARG A 31 2.21 8.80 -7.40
N ASN A 32 2.09 9.59 -8.47
CA ASN A 32 0.80 10.03 -9.01
C ASN A 32 0.53 9.33 -10.34
N TYR A 33 -0.72 8.92 -10.55
CA TYR A 33 -1.25 8.42 -11.81
C TYR A 33 -2.39 9.33 -12.23
N GLN A 34 -2.41 9.73 -13.49
CA GLN A 34 -3.38 10.68 -14.02
C GLN A 34 -3.84 10.25 -15.40
N SER A 35 -5.07 10.59 -15.75
CA SER A 35 -5.56 10.50 -17.13
C SER A 35 -5.27 11.82 -17.84
N ASP A 36 -4.79 11.72 -19.08
CA ASP A 36 -4.43 12.89 -19.89
C ASP A 36 -5.66 13.69 -20.33
N ASP A 37 -6.83 13.04 -20.42
CA ASP A 37 -8.06 13.57 -21.02
C ASP A 37 -9.17 13.90 -20.01
N LYS A 38 -9.21 13.25 -18.84
CA LYS A 38 -10.35 13.34 -17.90
C LYS A 38 -10.07 14.19 -16.66
N LEU A 39 -8.86 14.73 -16.50
CA LEU A 39 -8.42 15.50 -15.32
C LEU A 39 -8.62 14.72 -14.00
N VAL A 40 -8.58 13.40 -14.06
CA VAL A 40 -8.68 12.52 -12.89
C VAL A 40 -7.29 12.03 -12.52
N SER A 41 -6.95 12.09 -11.24
CA SER A 41 -5.70 11.55 -10.71
C SER A 41 -5.90 10.80 -9.40
N ILE A 42 -4.97 9.89 -9.15
CA ILE A 42 -4.84 9.14 -7.91
C ILE A 42 -3.36 9.07 -7.54
N SER A 43 -3.07 8.90 -6.25
CA SER A 43 -1.71 8.80 -5.77
C SER A 43 -1.59 7.79 -4.66
N VAL A 44 -0.40 7.22 -4.52
CA VAL A 44 0.02 6.42 -3.37
C VAL A 44 1.09 7.15 -2.59
N ASP A 45 1.17 6.90 -1.28
CA ASP A 45 2.08 7.62 -0.37
C ASP A 45 3.56 7.37 -0.69
N ASN A 46 3.91 6.13 -1.04
CA ASN A 46 5.27 5.75 -1.43
C ASN A 46 5.28 4.75 -2.59
N SER A 47 6.43 4.59 -3.22
CA SER A 47 6.65 3.54 -4.22
C SER A 47 8.06 2.97 -4.15
N ILE A 48 8.24 1.75 -4.66
CA ILE A 48 9.55 1.12 -4.87
C ILE A 48 9.56 0.57 -6.30
N GLN A 49 10.59 0.90 -7.07
CA GLN A 49 10.80 0.38 -8.42
C GLN A 49 12.10 -0.40 -8.48
N ILE A 50 12.03 -1.70 -8.76
CA ILE A 50 13.22 -2.56 -8.91
C ILE A 50 13.04 -3.44 -10.15
N GLY A 51 13.80 -3.13 -11.19
CA GLY A 51 13.63 -3.76 -12.50
C GLY A 51 12.21 -3.54 -13.03
N ASN A 52 11.54 -4.62 -13.44
CA ASN A 52 10.15 -4.57 -13.91
C ASN A 52 9.09 -4.65 -12.78
N LYS A 53 9.52 -4.79 -11.53
CA LYS A 53 8.60 -4.86 -10.38
C LYS A 53 8.37 -3.49 -9.80
N GLU A 54 7.11 -3.23 -9.46
CA GLU A 54 6.68 -1.98 -8.85
C GLU A 54 5.83 -2.26 -7.61
N ILE A 55 6.21 -1.66 -6.49
CA ILE A 55 5.42 -1.72 -5.25
C ILE A 55 4.84 -0.33 -5.03
N LEU A 56 3.51 -0.25 -4.95
CA LEU A 56 2.73 0.95 -4.67
C LEU A 56 2.25 0.88 -3.23
N ILE A 57 2.65 1.83 -2.40
CA ILE A 57 2.50 1.73 -0.95
C ILE A 57 1.54 2.80 -0.45
N GLU A 58 0.48 2.36 0.23
CA GLU A 58 -0.49 3.22 0.91
C GLU A 58 -0.44 3.00 2.42
N ILE A 59 -0.33 4.10 3.19
CA ILE A 59 -0.29 4.10 4.64
C ILE A 59 -1.65 4.57 5.19
N ASP A 60 -2.54 3.63 5.49
CA ASP A 60 -3.85 3.96 6.03
C ASP A 60 -3.79 4.19 7.54
N SER A 61 -3.91 5.46 7.94
CA SER A 61 -3.98 5.87 9.35
C SER A 61 -5.41 5.90 9.91
N GLY A 62 -6.42 5.54 9.12
CA GLY A 62 -7.82 5.53 9.52
C GLY A 62 -8.48 4.15 9.45
N ASN A 63 -9.78 4.12 9.69
CA ASN A 63 -10.61 2.94 9.45
C ASN A 63 -11.25 3.06 8.04
N MET A 64 -10.40 3.12 7.01
CA MET A 64 -10.80 3.62 5.68
C MET A 64 -10.93 2.53 4.62
N ALA A 65 -11.28 1.30 5.02
CA ALA A 65 -11.47 0.15 4.12
C ALA A 65 -12.28 0.45 2.85
N LYS A 66 -13.34 1.27 2.96
CA LYS A 66 -14.21 1.63 1.81
C LYS A 66 -13.57 2.67 0.89
N LEU A 67 -12.76 3.59 1.42
CA LEU A 67 -12.03 4.55 0.59
C LEU A 67 -10.90 3.84 -0.16
N LEU A 68 -10.23 2.89 0.49
CA LEU A 68 -9.21 2.04 -0.14
C LEU A 68 -9.77 1.26 -1.33
N VAL A 69 -11.03 0.82 -1.28
CA VAL A 69 -11.71 0.24 -2.46
C VAL A 69 -11.80 1.24 -3.61
N GLY A 70 -12.23 2.48 -3.33
CA GLY A 70 -12.29 3.52 -4.36
C GLY A 70 -10.92 3.86 -4.95
N GLN A 71 -9.89 3.97 -4.09
CA GLN A 71 -8.50 4.16 -4.53
C GLN A 71 -8.04 2.99 -5.40
N TYR A 72 -8.29 1.74 -4.99
CA TYR A 72 -7.92 0.55 -5.74
C TYR A 72 -8.59 0.47 -7.11
N VAL A 73 -9.89 0.77 -7.18
CA VAL A 73 -10.64 0.82 -8.45
C VAL A 73 -10.04 1.87 -9.38
N LEU A 74 -9.86 3.10 -8.88
CA LEU A 74 -9.34 4.19 -9.71
C LEU A 74 -7.89 3.95 -10.12
N LEU A 75 -7.06 3.41 -9.22
CA LEU A 75 -5.69 3.02 -9.51
C LEU A 75 -5.64 1.99 -10.63
N ASN A 76 -6.50 0.96 -10.59
CA ASN A 76 -6.58 -0.02 -11.68
C ASN A 76 -6.97 0.56 -13.04
N GLN A 77 -7.70 1.68 -13.08
CA GLN A 77 -8.06 2.35 -14.32
C GLN A 77 -6.93 3.22 -14.88
N LEU A 78 -6.06 3.74 -14.01
CA LEU A 78 -4.99 4.68 -14.38
C LEU A 78 -3.60 4.04 -14.41
N TYR A 79 -3.44 2.84 -13.82
CA TYR A 79 -2.17 2.15 -13.71
C TYR A 79 -1.74 1.55 -15.04
N ASN A 80 -0.52 1.83 -15.46
CA ASN A 80 0.07 1.23 -16.65
C ASN A 80 0.61 -0.18 -16.32
N ARG A 81 -0.05 -1.20 -16.87
CA ARG A 81 0.25 -2.63 -16.65
C ARG A 81 1.53 -3.16 -17.30
N ASN A 82 2.38 -2.30 -17.82
CA ASN A 82 3.69 -2.69 -18.36
C ASN A 82 4.67 -3.19 -17.28
N HIS A 83 4.37 -2.96 -15.99
CA HIS A 83 5.15 -3.44 -14.86
C HIS A 83 4.38 -4.52 -14.09
N ASP A 84 5.14 -5.41 -13.45
CA ASP A 84 4.60 -6.34 -12.47
C ASP A 84 4.38 -5.57 -11.15
N GLY A 85 3.15 -5.07 -11.00
CA GLY A 85 2.78 -4.15 -9.94
C GLY A 85 2.07 -4.83 -8.76
N ILE A 86 2.37 -4.38 -7.55
CA ILE A 86 1.61 -4.75 -6.34
C ILE A 86 1.17 -3.50 -5.58
N PHE A 87 -0.08 -3.48 -5.13
CA PHE A 87 -0.60 -2.48 -4.22
C PHE A 87 -0.50 -2.98 -2.77
N LEU A 88 0.46 -2.43 -2.04
CA LEU A 88 0.74 -2.75 -0.64
C LEU A 88 0.05 -1.73 0.28
N ILE A 89 -0.88 -2.20 1.09
CA ILE A 89 -1.61 -1.37 2.05
C ILE A 89 -1.13 -1.73 3.46
N ILE A 90 -0.77 -0.72 4.25
CA ILE A 90 -0.33 -0.91 5.63
C ILE A 90 -1.20 -0.04 6.55
N HIS A 91 -2.04 -0.69 7.35
CA HIS A 91 -2.91 -0.03 8.31
C HIS A 91 -2.14 0.32 9.59
N TYR A 92 -2.00 1.61 9.87
CA TYR A 92 -1.47 2.16 11.13
C TYR A 92 -2.58 2.57 12.11
N TYR A 93 -3.85 2.38 11.73
CA TYR A 93 -4.98 2.67 12.61
C TYR A 93 -5.02 1.74 13.82
N LYS A 94 -5.21 2.35 14.99
CA LYS A 94 -5.57 1.68 16.23
C LYS A 94 -6.91 2.25 16.72
N ASP A 95 -7.76 1.40 17.27
CA ASP A 95 -9.02 1.83 17.88
C ASP A 95 -8.78 2.55 19.23
N GLN A 96 -9.87 2.90 19.92
CA GLN A 96 -9.79 3.63 21.20
C GLN A 96 -9.16 2.80 22.32
N ASP A 97 -9.22 1.47 22.21
CA ASP A 97 -8.65 0.52 23.15
C ASP A 97 -7.21 0.15 22.78
N GLY A 98 -6.68 0.71 21.68
CA GLY A 98 -5.33 0.48 21.19
C GLY A 98 -5.17 -0.79 20.34
N ASN A 99 -6.27 -1.45 19.97
CA ASN A 99 -6.22 -2.62 19.10
C ASN A 99 -5.94 -2.20 17.66
N GLU A 100 -5.10 -2.97 16.98
CA GLU A 100 -4.80 -2.72 15.57
C GLU A 100 -6.00 -3.05 14.68
N TYR A 101 -6.08 -2.33 13.56
CA TYR A 101 -6.99 -2.66 12.49
C TYR A 101 -6.83 -4.12 12.04
N ASN A 102 -7.95 -4.81 11.78
CA ASN A 102 -7.95 -6.14 11.18
C ASN A 102 -7.83 -6.03 9.64
N PRO A 103 -6.66 -6.36 9.03
CA PRO A 103 -6.44 -6.19 7.60
C PRO A 103 -7.38 -7.04 6.73
N LYS A 104 -7.92 -8.16 7.25
CA LYS A 104 -8.84 -9.05 6.52
C LYS A 104 -10.07 -8.32 5.98
N ARG A 105 -10.53 -7.29 6.67
CA ARG A 105 -11.67 -6.50 6.21
C ARG A 105 -11.37 -5.76 4.90
N THR A 106 -10.17 -5.22 4.75
CA THR A 106 -9.75 -4.58 3.50
C THR A 106 -9.51 -5.65 2.43
N GLU A 107 -8.83 -6.75 2.78
CA GLU A 107 -8.60 -7.87 1.85
C GLU A 107 -9.89 -8.39 1.24
N TYR A 108 -10.93 -8.64 2.03
CA TYR A 108 -12.20 -9.15 1.53
C TYR A 108 -12.90 -8.17 0.57
N ASN A 109 -12.84 -6.87 0.86
CA ASN A 109 -13.43 -5.87 -0.05
C ASN A 109 -12.68 -5.81 -1.38
N LEU A 110 -11.34 -5.81 -1.34
CA LEU A 110 -10.53 -5.75 -2.56
C LEU A 110 -10.62 -7.05 -3.36
N SER A 111 -10.69 -8.21 -2.69
CA SER A 111 -10.89 -9.51 -3.33
C SER A 111 -12.23 -9.54 -4.05
N PHE A 112 -13.31 -9.15 -3.37
CA PHE A 112 -14.63 -9.08 -3.98
C PHE A 112 -14.64 -8.19 -5.23
N VAL A 113 -14.01 -7.01 -5.17
CA VAL A 113 -13.91 -6.10 -6.33
C VAL A 113 -13.06 -6.69 -7.44
N ASN A 114 -11.91 -7.29 -7.13
CA ASN A 114 -11.07 -7.95 -8.13
C ASN A 114 -11.83 -9.08 -8.83
N GLU A 115 -12.52 -9.94 -8.07
CA GLU A 115 -13.30 -11.05 -8.60
C GLU A 115 -14.47 -10.58 -9.47
N THR A 116 -15.25 -9.59 -8.99
CA THR A 116 -16.53 -9.23 -9.62
C THR A 116 -16.43 -8.17 -10.70
N ILE A 117 -15.47 -7.24 -10.61
CA ILE A 117 -15.32 -6.12 -11.56
C ILE A 117 -14.18 -6.39 -12.55
N TYR A 118 -13.11 -7.05 -12.10
CA TYR A 118 -11.91 -7.25 -12.90
C TYR A 118 -11.66 -8.71 -13.29
N GLU A 119 -12.55 -9.63 -12.92
CA GLU A 119 -12.43 -11.06 -13.24
C GLU A 119 -11.07 -11.65 -12.85
N ASN A 120 -10.56 -11.26 -11.67
CA ASN A 120 -9.24 -11.61 -11.14
C ASN A 120 -8.05 -11.07 -11.92
N ASN A 121 -8.27 -10.12 -12.83
CA ASN A 121 -7.22 -9.49 -13.60
C ASN A 121 -6.81 -8.12 -13.04
N ALA A 122 -7.26 -7.68 -11.86
CA ALA A 122 -6.80 -6.41 -11.30
C ALA A 122 -5.33 -6.46 -10.85
N LEU A 123 -4.77 -5.29 -10.53
CA LEU A 123 -3.48 -5.13 -9.86
C LEU A 123 -3.45 -6.01 -8.59
N THR A 124 -2.40 -6.81 -8.43
CA THR A 124 -2.19 -7.62 -7.21
C THR A 124 -2.16 -6.71 -5.99
N PHE A 125 -2.72 -7.15 -4.86
CA PHE A 125 -2.65 -6.39 -3.62
C PHE A 125 -2.22 -7.27 -2.45
N LYS A 126 -1.61 -6.65 -1.44
CA LYS A 126 -1.35 -7.24 -0.12
C LYS A 126 -1.73 -6.22 0.94
N VAL A 127 -2.32 -6.69 2.03
CA VAL A 127 -2.79 -5.83 3.11
C VAL A 127 -2.19 -6.31 4.42
N PHE A 128 -1.65 -5.37 5.18
CA PHE A 128 -1.12 -5.62 6.51
C PHE A 128 -1.68 -4.59 7.49
N ASN A 129 -1.66 -4.93 8.77
CA ASN A 129 -1.57 -3.92 9.81
C ASN A 129 -0.10 -3.69 10.18
N GLN A 130 0.18 -2.65 10.96
CA GLN A 130 1.55 -2.30 11.33
C GLN A 130 2.34 -3.50 11.88
N SER A 131 1.84 -4.19 12.91
CA SER A 131 2.60 -5.29 13.52
C SER A 131 2.84 -6.48 12.57
N SER A 132 1.86 -6.85 11.74
CA SER A 132 2.05 -7.95 10.76
C SER A 132 3.01 -7.58 9.64
N PHE A 133 3.02 -6.31 9.23
CA PHE A 133 4.00 -5.79 8.28
C PHE A 133 5.42 -5.82 8.87
N GLU A 134 5.60 -5.31 10.09
CA GLU A 134 6.91 -5.30 10.75
C GLU A 134 7.45 -6.73 10.93
N LYS A 135 6.61 -7.69 11.32
CA LYS A 135 6.98 -9.11 11.41
C LYS A 135 7.45 -9.69 10.07
N LEU A 136 6.77 -9.36 8.96
CA LEU A 136 7.21 -9.77 7.63
C LEU A 136 8.59 -9.18 7.32
N CYS A 137 8.79 -7.89 7.59
CA CYS A 137 10.06 -7.25 7.36
C CYS A 137 11.19 -7.86 8.20
N GLU A 138 10.93 -8.23 9.45
CA GLU A 138 11.89 -8.90 10.33
C GLU A 138 12.38 -10.25 9.78
N GLN A 139 11.50 -10.99 9.10
CA GLN A 139 11.83 -12.26 8.44
C GLN A 139 12.68 -12.07 7.17
N CYS A 140 12.77 -10.85 6.65
CA CYS A 140 13.55 -10.54 5.46
C CYS A 140 14.96 -10.05 5.85
N HIS A 141 16.00 -10.65 5.24
CA HIS A 141 17.39 -10.24 5.46
C HIS A 141 17.82 -9.10 4.53
N SER A 142 17.14 -8.96 3.39
CA SER A 142 17.39 -7.93 2.40
C SER A 142 16.08 -7.38 1.80
N LEU A 143 16.18 -6.25 1.11
CA LEU A 143 15.07 -5.69 0.34
C LEU A 143 14.61 -6.67 -0.75
N GLN A 144 15.53 -7.43 -1.34
CA GLN A 144 15.20 -8.41 -2.36
C GLN A 144 14.36 -9.57 -1.79
N ASP A 145 14.66 -10.03 -0.57
CA ASP A 145 13.88 -11.08 0.10
C ASP A 145 12.44 -10.60 0.38
N PHE A 146 12.30 -9.34 0.79
CA PHE A 146 11.00 -8.70 1.00
C PHE A 146 10.19 -8.64 -0.30
N ILE A 147 10.81 -8.22 -1.40
CA ILE A 147 10.16 -8.18 -2.72
C ILE A 147 9.77 -9.58 -3.16
N ASN A 148 10.64 -10.57 -2.96
CA ASN A 148 10.32 -11.94 -3.33
C ASN A 148 9.12 -12.48 -2.54
N HIS A 149 9.01 -12.18 -1.25
CA HIS A 149 7.83 -12.52 -0.43
C HIS A 149 6.53 -11.84 -0.90
N LEU A 150 6.61 -10.59 -1.35
CA LEU A 150 5.42 -9.89 -1.83
C LEU A 150 4.90 -10.45 -3.16
N PHE A 151 5.81 -10.88 -4.03
CA PHE A 151 5.50 -11.34 -5.39
C PHE A 151 5.45 -12.88 -5.52
N SER A 152 5.59 -13.61 -4.42
CA SER A 152 5.37 -15.06 -4.35
C SER A 152 3.91 -15.43 -4.18
#